data_AF-A0ABD2SMF9-F1
#
_entry.id   AF-A0ABD2SMF9-F1
#
_cell.length_a   1.000
_cell.length_b   1.000
_cell.length_c   1.000
_cell.angle_alpha   90.00
_cell.angle_beta   90.00
_cell.angle_gamma   90.00
#
_symmetry.space_group_name_H-M   'P 1'
#
loop_
_entity.id
_entity.type
_entity.pdbx_description
1 polymer ?
#
loop_
_entity_poly.entity_id
_entity_poly.type
_entity_poly.pdbx_seq_one_letter_code
_entity_poly.pdbx_strand_id
1 'polypeptide(L)'
;MFDNYIVVYKFAQDLHFFVTGSDNENEIILASVLQGFFDAVGILLRGNVEKKESLENLDLILLCLDEIVDGGIVLETDANVIAGKVASNSVDSGAPLSEQTISQALATAREHLARSLLK
;
A
#
# COMPACT_ATOMS: atom_id res chain seq x y z
N MET A 1 7.26 -17.13 19.43
CA MET A 1 7.46 -16.12 20.49
C MET A 1 8.95 -15.97 20.70
N PHE A 2 9.51 -14.81 20.34
CA PHE A 2 10.92 -14.48 20.53
C PHE A 2 10.97 -13.37 21.57
N ASP A 3 11.68 -13.57 22.69
CA ASP A 3 11.93 -12.54 23.71
C ASP A 3 10.68 -11.74 24.15
N ASN A 4 9.56 -12.44 24.41
CA ASN A 4 8.25 -11.84 24.76
C ASN A 4 7.59 -10.97 23.68
N TYR A 5 7.95 -11.20 22.41
CA TYR A 5 7.26 -10.64 21.25
C TYR A 5 6.58 -11.73 20.43
N ILE A 6 5.38 -11.38 19.95
CA ILE A 6 4.71 -12.09 18.87
C ILE A 6 5.34 -11.61 17.56
N VAL A 7 5.75 -12.56 16.73
CA VAL A 7 6.35 -12.27 15.41
C VAL A 7 5.54 -13.01 14.37
N VAL A 8 4.86 -12.26 13.51
CA VAL A 8 4.21 -12.79 12.31
C VAL A 8 5.08 -12.45 11.10
N TYR A 9 5.20 -13.40 10.17
CA TYR A 9 6.08 -13.24 9.04
C TYR A 9 5.51 -13.85 7.76
N LYS A 10 5.98 -13.33 6.62
CA LYS A 10 5.66 -13.83 5.28
C LYS A 10 6.90 -13.82 4.41
N PHE A 11 7.09 -14.88 3.65
CA PHE A 11 8.17 -14.97 2.66
C PHE A 11 7.61 -14.70 1.26
N ALA A 12 8.32 -13.89 0.49
CA ALA A 12 8.05 -13.67 -0.92
C ALA A 12 9.38 -13.58 -1.67
N GLN A 13 9.63 -14.55 -2.55
CA GLN A 13 10.88 -14.67 -3.27
C GLN A 13 12.10 -14.66 -2.33
N ASP A 14 12.93 -13.61 -2.40
CA ASP A 14 14.12 -13.37 -1.60
C ASP A 14 13.91 -12.29 -0.50
N LEU A 15 12.65 -11.95 -0.20
CA LEU A 15 12.24 -11.01 0.83
C LEU A 15 11.47 -11.67 1.97
N HIS A 16 11.70 -11.13 3.16
CA HIS A 16 11.09 -11.57 4.40
C HIS A 16 10.39 -10.38 5.03
N PHE A 17 9.07 -10.46 5.15
CA PHE A 17 8.24 -9.46 5.80
C PHE A 17 7.97 -9.88 7.23
N PHE A 18 8.09 -8.95 8.17
CA PHE A 18 7.88 -9.20 9.60
C PHE A 18 7.01 -8.10 10.20
N VAL A 19 6.10 -8.49 11.09
CA VAL A 19 5.43 -7.58 12.02
C VAL A 19 5.58 -8.16 13.40
N THR A 20 5.97 -7.31 14.35
CA THR A 20 6.21 -7.70 15.74
C THR A 20 5.31 -6.90 16.67
N GLY A 21 4.68 -7.58 17.63
CA GLY A 21 3.92 -6.96 18.72
C GLY A 21 4.32 -7.56 20.06
N SER A 22 3.94 -6.93 21.18
CA SER A 22 4.15 -7.50 22.51
C SER A 22 3.35 -8.80 22.68
N ASP A 23 3.73 -9.60 23.68
CA ASP A 23 3.12 -10.89 24.00
C ASP A 23 1.63 -10.86 24.34
N ASN A 24 1.09 -9.69 24.66
CA ASN A 24 -0.32 -9.45 24.97
C ASN A 24 -1.14 -8.94 23.78
N GLU A 25 -0.54 -8.73 22.60
CA GLU A 25 -1.23 -8.23 21.42
C GLU A 25 -2.06 -9.31 20.72
N ASN A 26 -3.06 -8.87 19.94
CA ASN A 26 -3.87 -9.78 19.16
C ASN A 26 -3.13 -10.21 17.87
N GLU A 27 -2.78 -11.49 17.81
CA GLU A 27 -2.08 -12.12 16.68
C GLU A 27 -2.80 -11.94 15.34
N ILE A 28 -4.13 -11.93 15.33
CA ILE A 28 -4.95 -11.74 14.12
C ILE A 28 -4.79 -10.31 13.61
N ILE A 29 -4.74 -9.32 14.50
CA ILE A 29 -4.51 -7.92 14.10
C ILE A 29 -3.12 -7.76 13.50
N LEU A 30 -2.09 -8.33 14.15
CA LEU A 30 -0.72 -8.32 13.61
C LEU A 30 -0.65 -9.00 12.23
N ALA A 31 -1.35 -10.12 12.05
CA ALA A 31 -1.45 -10.80 10.76
C ALA A 31 -2.14 -9.95 9.70
N SER A 32 -3.21 -9.22 10.05
CA SER A 32 -3.88 -8.27 9.14
C SER A 32 -2.97 -7.12 8.73
N VAL A 33 -2.17 -6.57 9.66
CA VAL A 33 -1.15 -5.55 9.37
C VAL A 33 -0.11 -6.10 8.39
N LEU A 34 0.42 -7.29 8.64
CA LEU A 34 1.39 -7.94 7.76
C LEU A 34 0.83 -8.18 6.36
N GLN A 35 -0.41 -8.66 6.27
CA GLN A 35 -1.05 -8.95 5.00
C GLN A 35 -1.37 -7.66 4.22
N GLY A 36 -1.91 -6.64 4.90
CA GLY A 36 -2.16 -5.31 4.31
C GLY A 36 -0.89 -4.66 3.80
N PHE A 37 0.21 -4.73 4.57
CA PHE A 37 1.53 -4.24 4.14
C PHE A 37 2.03 -4.97 2.89
N PHE A 38 2.03 -6.31 2.92
CA PHE A 38 2.51 -7.12 1.80
C PHE A 38 1.71 -6.86 0.52
N ASP A 39 0.39 -6.82 0.62
CA ASP A 39 -0.48 -6.59 -0.53
C ASP A 39 -0.36 -5.15 -1.06
N ALA A 40 -0.20 -4.15 -0.19
CA ALA A 40 0.01 -2.76 -0.60
C ALA A 40 1.34 -2.60 -1.37
N VAL A 41 2.42 -3.21 -0.87
CA VAL A 41 3.70 -3.26 -1.58
C VAL A 41 3.55 -3.99 -2.91
N GLY A 42 2.79 -5.09 -2.95
CA GLY A 42 2.46 -5.80 -4.19
C GLY A 42 1.74 -4.90 -5.22
N ILE A 43 0.80 -4.06 -4.79
CA ILE A 43 0.11 -3.10 -5.67
C ILE A 43 1.09 -2.06 -6.22
N LEU A 44 1.89 -1.44 -5.36
CA LEU A 44 2.82 -0.36 -5.74
C LEU A 44 3.93 -0.86 -6.67
N LEU A 45 4.47 -2.05 -6.41
CA LEU A 45 5.52 -2.69 -7.22
C LEU A 45 4.95 -3.51 -8.39
N ARG A 46 3.65 -3.39 -8.69
CA ARG A 46 2.97 -4.07 -9.80
C ARG A 46 3.19 -5.60 -9.80
N GLY A 47 3.25 -6.18 -8.61
CA GLY A 47 3.45 -7.60 -8.36
C GLY A 47 4.91 -8.06 -8.29
N ASN A 48 5.90 -7.22 -8.60
CA ASN A 48 7.31 -7.61 -8.52
C ASN A 48 7.89 -7.38 -7.12
N VAL A 49 7.55 -8.27 -6.18
CA VAL A 49 8.05 -8.21 -4.80
C VAL A 49 9.32 -9.06 -4.67
N GLU A 50 10.40 -8.58 -5.29
CA GLU A 50 11.76 -9.11 -5.15
C GLU A 50 12.69 -8.06 -4.54
N LYS A 51 13.80 -8.49 -3.94
CA LYS A 51 14.70 -7.61 -3.20
C LYS A 51 15.20 -6.43 -4.02
N LYS A 52 15.54 -6.65 -5.29
CA LYS A 52 16.05 -5.59 -6.16
C LYS A 52 15.00 -4.50 -6.36
N GLU A 53 13.81 -4.86 -6.83
CA GLU A 53 12.71 -3.92 -7.06
C GLU A 53 12.29 -3.19 -5.77
N SER A 54 12.23 -3.91 -4.65
CA SER A 54 11.87 -3.33 -3.36
C SER A 54 12.91 -2.34 -2.84
N LEU A 55 14.20 -2.57 -3.12
CA LEU A 55 15.26 -1.63 -2.77
C LEU A 55 15.29 -0.40 -3.69
N GLU A 56 14.95 -0.58 -4.97
CA GLU A 56 14.85 0.53 -5.94
C GLU A 56 13.69 1.47 -5.63
N ASN A 57 12.62 0.97 -4.99
CA ASN A 57 11.41 1.74 -4.61
C ASN A 57 11.19 1.75 -3.08
N LEU A 58 12.28 1.79 -2.30
CA LEU A 58 12.20 1.69 -0.83
C LEU A 58 11.41 2.85 -0.21
N ASP A 59 11.46 4.03 -0.81
CA ASP A 59 10.69 5.21 -0.42
C ASP A 59 9.18 4.95 -0.40
N LEU A 60 8.64 4.29 -1.43
CA LEU A 60 7.23 3.90 -1.48
C LEU A 60 6.87 2.91 -0.37
N ILE A 61 7.77 1.97 -0.06
CA ILE A 61 7.58 0.98 1.01
C ILE A 61 7.58 1.66 2.39
N LEU A 62 8.45 2.66 2.60
CA LEU A 62 8.46 3.43 3.84
C LEU A 62 7.19 4.26 4.00
N LEU A 63 6.70 4.90 2.93
CA LEU A 63 5.40 5.59 2.94
C LEU A 63 4.24 4.63 3.23
N CYS A 64 4.28 3.39 2.74
CA CYS A 64 3.30 2.38 3.15
C CYS A 64 3.29 2.16 4.66
N LEU A 65 4.46 2.07 5.30
CA LEU A 65 4.54 1.87 6.74
C LEU A 65 3.92 3.04 7.51
N ASP A 66 4.19 4.28 7.08
CA ASP A 66 3.62 5.50 7.67
C ASP A 66 2.08 5.52 7.60
N GLU A 67 1.49 4.98 6.53
CA GLU A 67 0.03 4.89 6.37
C GLU A 67 -0.61 3.74 7.17
N ILE A 68 0.18 2.74 7.58
CA ILE A 68 -0.31 1.54 8.28
C ILE A 68 -0.25 1.71 9.80
N VAL A 69 0.85 2.24 10.33
CA VAL A 69 1.09 2.34 11.78
C VAL A 69 1.67 3.71 12.14
N ASP A 70 1.06 4.38 13.11
CA ASP A 70 1.62 5.59 13.74
C ASP A 70 1.78 5.39 15.24
N GLY A 71 3.03 5.47 15.74
CA GLY A 71 3.33 5.32 17.16
C GLY A 71 2.91 3.97 17.77
N GLY A 72 2.79 2.91 16.96
CA GLY A 72 2.28 1.60 17.37
C GLY A 72 0.75 1.44 17.26
N ILE A 73 0.03 2.49 16.87
CA ILE A 73 -1.41 2.44 16.59
C ILE A 73 -1.61 2.04 15.13
N VAL A 74 -2.36 0.97 14.90
CA VAL A 74 -2.76 0.55 13.55
C VAL A 74 -3.80 1.53 13.01
N LEU A 75 -3.48 2.20 11.90
CA LEU A 75 -4.34 3.18 11.25
C LEU A 75 -5.16 2.59 10.11
N GLU A 76 -4.53 1.73 9.29
CA GLU A 76 -5.13 1.13 8.11
C GLU A 76 -4.57 -0.28 7.86
N THR A 77 -5.40 -1.16 7.30
CA THR A 77 -5.00 -2.53 6.92
C THR A 77 -5.47 -2.91 5.51
N ASP A 78 -6.35 -2.12 4.89
CA ASP A 78 -6.76 -2.34 3.50
C ASP A 78 -5.67 -1.87 2.53
N ALA A 79 -5.13 -2.81 1.76
CA ALA A 79 -4.04 -2.59 0.83
C ALA A 79 -4.34 -1.56 -0.27
N ASN A 80 -5.59 -1.49 -0.75
CA ASN A 80 -5.97 -0.53 -1.78
C ASN A 80 -6.03 0.89 -1.21
N VAL A 81 -6.49 1.02 0.03
CA VAL A 81 -6.51 2.31 0.74
C VAL A 81 -5.09 2.78 1.01
N ILE A 82 -4.22 1.90 1.53
CA ILE A 82 -2.80 2.21 1.79
C ILE A 82 -2.11 2.63 0.49
N ALA A 83 -2.16 1.79 -0.55
CA ALA A 83 -1.50 2.08 -1.82
C ALA A 83 -2.07 3.34 -2.49
N GLY A 84 -3.39 3.60 -2.35
CA GLY A 84 -4.03 4.81 -2.84
C GLY A 84 -3.50 6.08 -2.15
N LYS A 85 -3.35 6.05 -0.81
CA LYS A 85 -2.78 7.18 -0.05
C LYS A 85 -1.31 7.40 -0.40
N VAL A 86 -0.51 6.33 -0.45
CA VAL A 86 0.90 6.41 -0.85
C VAL A 86 1.05 6.97 -2.26
N ALA A 87 0.26 6.48 -3.23
CA ALA A 87 0.27 6.98 -4.60
C ALA A 87 -0.14 8.47 -4.70
N SER A 88 -1.02 8.94 -3.81
CA SER A 88 -1.39 10.36 -3.72
C SER A 88 -0.32 11.23 -3.05
N ASN A 89 0.52 10.64 -2.20
CA ASN A 89 1.68 11.30 -1.59
C ASN A 89 2.91 11.27 -2.50
N SER A 90 3.05 10.25 -3.37
CA SER A 90 4.17 10.07 -4.31
C SER A 90 4.02 10.82 -5.63
N VAL A 91 3.07 11.76 -5.73
CA VAL A 91 2.68 12.48 -6.96
C VAL A 91 3.83 13.31 -7.57
N ASP A 92 5.01 13.35 -6.95
CA ASP A 92 6.11 14.23 -7.38
C ASP A 92 7.38 13.53 -7.93
N SER A 93 7.38 12.23 -8.24
CA SER A 93 8.59 11.60 -8.84
C SER A 93 8.31 10.43 -9.79
N GLY A 94 8.39 10.68 -11.09
CA GLY A 94 8.83 9.66 -12.06
C GLY A 94 8.02 9.46 -13.34
N ALA A 95 6.81 10.02 -13.44
CA ALA A 95 5.87 9.90 -14.57
C ALA A 95 5.12 8.54 -14.72
N PRO A 96 3.83 8.55 -15.12
CA PRO A 96 2.89 9.60 -14.77
C PRO A 96 1.52 9.08 -14.33
N LEU A 97 1.03 9.69 -13.25
CA LEU A 97 -0.38 9.87 -12.92
C LEU A 97 -1.24 10.33 -14.13
N SER A 98 -0.63 10.77 -15.25
CA SER A 98 -1.33 11.23 -16.44
C SER A 98 -2.25 10.19 -17.07
N GLU A 99 -1.95 8.89 -17.05
CA GLU A 99 -2.91 7.88 -17.55
C GLU A 99 -4.14 7.77 -16.63
N GLN A 100 -3.93 7.85 -15.32
CA GLN A 100 -5.00 7.75 -14.32
C GLN A 100 -5.90 9.00 -14.31
N THR A 101 -5.32 10.19 -14.46
CA THR A 101 -6.08 11.46 -14.58
C THR A 101 -6.77 11.58 -15.94
N ILE A 102 -6.19 11.07 -17.03
CA ILE A 102 -6.83 11.09 -18.36
C ILE A 102 -8.06 10.16 -18.40
N SER A 103 -7.99 8.95 -17.84
CA SER A 103 -9.15 8.05 -17.77
C SER A 103 -10.28 8.64 -16.92
N GLN A 104 -9.95 9.25 -15.78
CA GLN A 104 -10.92 9.93 -14.92
C GLN A 104 -11.50 11.18 -15.61
N ALA A 105 -10.68 12.05 -16.19
CA ALA A 105 -11.12 13.23 -16.93
C ALA A 105 -11.96 12.88 -18.17
N LEU A 106 -11.64 11.79 -18.88
CA LEU A 106 -12.42 11.29 -20.00
C LEU A 106 -13.78 10.75 -19.55
N ALA A 107 -13.85 10.06 -18.41
CA ALA A 107 -15.11 9.61 -17.83
C ALA A 107 -15.99 10.80 -17.42
N THR A 108 -15.42 11.80 -16.75
CA THR A 108 -16.12 13.03 -16.36
C THR A 108 -16.57 13.84 -17.58
N ALA A 109 -15.73 13.96 -18.61
CA ALA A 109 -16.06 14.64 -19.86
C ALA A 109 -17.17 13.91 -20.65
N ARG A 110 -17.16 12.58 -20.68
CA ARG A 110 -18.22 11.77 -21.32
C ARG A 110 -19.58 12.00 -20.64
N GLU A 111 -19.60 12.08 -19.32
CA GLU A 111 -20.82 12.34 -18.55
C GLU A 111 -21.35 13.76 -18.77
N HIS A 112 -20.46 14.75 -18.82
CA HIS A 112 -20.83 16.14 -19.15
C HIS A 112 -21.35 16.31 -20.58
N LEU A 113 -20.73 15.65 -21.57
CA LEU A 113 -21.22 15.64 -22.95
C LEU A 113 -22.58 14.96 -23.08
N ALA A 114 -22.77 13.80 -22.44
CA ALA A 114 -24.06 13.09 -22.45
C ALA A 114 -25.18 13.96 -21.86
N ARG A 115 -24.92 14.66 -20.75
CA ARG A 115 -25.89 15.59 -20.15
C ARG A 115 -26.15 16.84 -21.00
N SER A 116 -25.15 17.32 -21.75
CA SER A 116 -25.32 18.47 -22.65
C SER A 116 -26.04 18.15 -23.95
N LEU A 117 -26.06 16.89 -24.40
CA LEU A 117 -26.75 16.43 -25.62
C LEU A 117 -28.19 15.96 -25.35
N LEU A 118 -28.54 15.69 -24.09
CA LEU A 118 -29.88 15.30 -23.64
C LEU A 118 -30.76 16.49 -23.22
N LYS A 119 -30.32 17.74 -23.47
CA LYS A 119 -31.09 18.97 -23.33
C LYS A 119 -31.35 19.61 -24.69
#